data_AF-A0AAN7GPX3-F1
#
_entry.id   AF-A0AAN7GPX3-F1
#
_cell.length_a   1.000
_cell.length_b   1.000
_cell.length_c   1.000
_cell.angle_alpha   90.00
_cell.angle_beta   90.00
_cell.angle_gamma   90.00
#
_symmetry.space_group_name_H-M   'P 1'
#
loop_
_entity.id
_entity.type
_entity.pdbx_description
1 polymer ?
#
loop_
_entity_poly.entity_id
_entity_poly.type
_entity_poly.pdbx_seq_one_letter_code
_entity_poly.pdbx_strand_id
1 'polypeptide(L)'
;MNGLHDKLRVELGEKKLLLVLDDAWNEDRSKWLTLQNHLPYGAKGSKMLVTTRSFRVANTMAKASHKLSGLGEEESLTLLMRMAGKEEHEWKNHNLENIAKGILKKCGGVPLAIMTIVGLLSSRFSEREWSTLLDEDFSRIEQEEGDIMPTLKISYDFLPSHVKQCFAYCCLFPKDYRLDPNELVRLWMAQGFILKSSTTSRKTLHDVGGKEYFMELASRSFFQDFERDGHGNITQCKMHDLMHDLAIMVAGGSCTTIINCSGASQEDIPKEVRHVSLIDIKSCNLEDLGPNQRIIRSLLFIDEVVMSLFPPQMYISSSRDISSSKDISSFRNLRALRFHGLAKGDVLRSIGKLKHLRSLDLSWSKELRSLPNSIGKLLNLETLILYGCEKLEILPREVTKLANLRHLDMRRCDSLTCMPWGIGNLTNLEVLRGFRVEERGKWNAARMNELRRLTGLKN
;
A
#
# COMPACT_ATOMS: atom_id res chain seq x y z
N MET A 1 -3.13 -26.39 -19.62
CA MET A 1 -3.13 -25.08 -20.31
C MET A 1 -4.17 -24.96 -21.44
N ASN A 2 -4.71 -26.05 -22.02
CA ASN A 2 -5.59 -25.97 -23.20
C ASN A 2 -6.98 -25.31 -22.95
N GLY A 3 -7.57 -25.49 -21.76
CA GLY A 3 -8.93 -24.98 -21.50
C GLY A 3 -9.07 -23.44 -21.45
N LEU A 4 -8.01 -22.68 -21.14
CA LEU A 4 -8.05 -21.21 -21.17
C LEU A 4 -7.99 -20.69 -22.61
N HIS A 5 -7.20 -21.37 -23.46
CA HIS A 5 -7.08 -21.09 -24.89
C HIS A 5 -8.39 -21.22 -25.62
N ASP A 6 -9.09 -22.32 -25.37
CA ASP A 6 -10.37 -22.61 -26.03
C ASP A 6 -11.45 -21.61 -25.60
N LYS A 7 -11.46 -21.20 -24.33
CA LYS A 7 -12.37 -20.14 -23.83
C LYS A 7 -12.07 -18.79 -24.47
N LEU A 8 -10.80 -18.38 -24.51
CA LEU A 8 -10.38 -17.13 -25.17
C LEU A 8 -10.78 -17.14 -26.64
N ARG A 9 -10.56 -18.25 -27.35
CA ARG A 9 -10.96 -18.41 -28.76
C ARG A 9 -12.46 -18.23 -28.96
N VAL A 10 -13.29 -18.88 -28.15
CA VAL A 10 -14.76 -18.78 -28.25
C VAL A 10 -15.24 -17.35 -27.94
N GLU A 11 -14.69 -16.71 -26.91
CA GLU A 11 -15.12 -15.36 -26.52
C GLU A 11 -14.67 -14.25 -27.48
N LEU A 12 -13.53 -14.43 -28.15
CA LEU A 12 -12.86 -13.39 -28.93
C LEU A 12 -12.95 -13.59 -30.45
N GLY A 13 -13.28 -14.80 -30.93
CA GLY A 13 -13.07 -15.24 -32.32
C GLY A 13 -13.69 -14.35 -33.40
N GLU A 14 -14.84 -13.73 -33.14
CA GLU A 14 -15.54 -12.85 -34.11
C GLU A 14 -15.53 -11.37 -33.73
N LYS A 15 -14.97 -11.01 -32.57
CA LYS A 15 -14.98 -9.62 -32.08
C LYS A 15 -13.77 -8.86 -32.61
N LYS A 16 -13.94 -7.58 -32.93
CA LYS A 16 -12.83 -6.67 -33.19
C LYS A 16 -12.26 -6.19 -31.85
N LEU A 17 -10.95 -6.36 -31.65
CA LEU A 17 -10.33 -6.19 -30.33
C LEU A 17 -9.29 -5.09 -30.34
N LEU A 18 -9.19 -4.40 -29.20
CA LEU A 18 -8.01 -3.62 -28.83
C LEU A 18 -7.46 -4.22 -27.55
N LEU A 19 -6.30 -4.88 -27.64
CA LEU A 19 -5.58 -5.40 -26.48
C LEU A 19 -4.54 -4.38 -26.04
N VAL A 20 -4.61 -3.90 -24.80
CA VAL A 20 -3.61 -3.00 -24.22
C VAL A 20 -2.77 -3.79 -23.22
N LEU A 21 -1.47 -3.91 -23.51
CA LEU A 21 -0.48 -4.47 -22.60
C LEU A 21 0.28 -3.29 -21.99
N ASP A 22 -0.15 -2.89 -20.80
CA ASP A 22 0.43 -1.76 -20.10
C ASP A 22 1.69 -2.18 -19.33
N ASP A 23 2.71 -1.31 -19.34
CA ASP A 23 3.99 -1.44 -18.62
C ASP A 23 4.74 -2.78 -18.82
N ALA A 24 5.05 -3.12 -20.08
CA ALA A 24 5.77 -4.35 -20.40
C ALA A 24 7.28 -4.26 -20.11
N TRP A 25 7.84 -5.28 -19.44
CA TRP A 25 9.28 -5.35 -19.07
C TRP A 25 10.06 -6.49 -19.71
N ASN A 26 9.39 -7.51 -20.26
CA ASN A 26 10.06 -8.73 -20.70
C ASN A 26 10.74 -8.56 -22.06
N GLU A 27 12.06 -8.63 -22.08
CA GLU A 27 12.87 -8.51 -23.30
C GLU A 27 13.00 -9.84 -24.06
N ASP A 28 12.59 -10.97 -23.46
CA ASP A 28 12.71 -12.31 -24.05
C ASP A 28 11.70 -12.51 -25.18
N ARG A 29 12.22 -12.45 -26.42
CA ARG A 29 11.45 -12.65 -27.64
C ARG A 29 10.76 -14.01 -27.72
N SER A 30 11.35 -15.06 -27.14
CA SER A 30 10.78 -16.42 -27.21
C SER A 30 9.49 -16.53 -26.39
N LYS A 31 9.50 -15.93 -25.19
CA LYS A 31 8.30 -15.83 -24.33
C LYS A 31 7.21 -14.99 -24.99
N TRP A 32 7.60 -13.89 -25.65
CA TRP A 32 6.66 -13.07 -26.41
C TRP A 32 6.03 -13.84 -27.58
N LEU A 33 6.81 -14.54 -28.39
CA LEU A 33 6.28 -15.37 -29.49
C LEU A 33 5.33 -16.44 -28.98
N THR A 34 5.63 -17.03 -27.82
CA THR A 34 4.75 -18.00 -27.17
C THR A 34 3.40 -17.35 -26.81
N LEU A 35 3.40 -16.18 -26.17
CA LEU A 35 2.18 -15.43 -25.87
C LEU A 35 1.44 -14.98 -27.14
N GLN A 36 2.15 -14.59 -28.19
CA GLN A 36 1.57 -14.16 -29.46
C GLN A 36 0.86 -15.32 -30.18
N ASN A 37 1.46 -16.52 -30.19
CA ASN A 37 0.84 -17.75 -30.73
C ASN A 37 -0.45 -18.12 -30.00
N HIS A 38 -0.62 -17.57 -28.81
CA HIS A 38 -1.75 -17.75 -27.92
C HIS A 38 -2.82 -16.65 -28.08
N LEU A 39 -2.54 -15.59 -28.84
CA LEU A 39 -3.45 -14.46 -29.09
C LEU A 39 -3.90 -14.28 -30.56
N PRO A 40 -4.04 -15.31 -31.42
CA PRO A 40 -4.46 -15.12 -32.82
C PRO A 40 -5.96 -14.82 -32.97
N TYR A 41 -6.66 -14.56 -31.87
CA TYR A 41 -8.11 -14.46 -31.83
C TYR A 41 -8.53 -13.00 -31.91
N GLY A 42 -9.33 -12.69 -32.93
CA GLY A 42 -9.88 -11.37 -33.17
C GLY A 42 -10.18 -11.15 -34.65
N ALA A 43 -11.28 -10.46 -34.94
CA ALA A 43 -11.66 -10.12 -36.30
C ALA A 43 -10.61 -9.23 -36.97
N LYS A 44 -10.59 -9.23 -38.31
CA LYS A 44 -9.70 -8.36 -39.11
C LYS A 44 -9.81 -6.90 -38.64
N GLY A 45 -8.67 -6.27 -38.43
CA GLY A 45 -8.59 -4.89 -37.91
C GLY A 45 -8.49 -4.79 -36.39
N SER A 46 -8.37 -5.92 -35.67
CA SER A 46 -7.96 -5.94 -34.27
C SER A 46 -6.54 -5.39 -34.12
N LYS A 47 -6.28 -4.68 -33.01
CA LYS A 47 -5.01 -4.02 -32.72
C LYS A 47 -4.53 -4.37 -31.32
N MET A 48 -3.22 -4.25 -31.14
CA MET A 48 -2.60 -4.38 -29.84
C MET A 48 -1.71 -3.16 -29.61
N LEU A 49 -1.87 -2.55 -28.44
CA LEU A 49 -1.07 -1.44 -27.97
C LEU A 49 -0.22 -1.96 -26.81
N VAL A 50 1.09 -1.71 -26.87
CA VAL A 50 2.03 -2.05 -25.79
C VAL A 50 2.65 -0.75 -25.33
N THR A 51 2.60 -0.48 -24.03
CA THR A 51 3.36 0.61 -23.41
C THR A 51 4.56 0.01 -22.66
N THR A 52 5.69 0.69 -22.69
CA THR A 52 6.91 0.25 -22.01
C THR A 52 7.87 1.42 -21.87
N ARG A 53 8.71 1.40 -20.83
CA ARG A 53 9.84 2.32 -20.66
C ARG A 53 11.09 1.85 -21.39
N SER A 54 11.14 0.60 -21.85
CA SER A 54 12.30 0.01 -22.52
C SER A 54 12.15 0.01 -24.03
N PHE A 55 13.05 0.72 -24.71
CA PHE A 55 13.15 0.67 -26.17
C PHE A 55 13.40 -0.76 -26.69
N ARG A 56 14.11 -1.59 -25.92
CA ARG A 56 14.38 -2.98 -26.27
C ARG A 56 13.10 -3.82 -26.25
N VAL A 57 12.28 -3.66 -25.21
CA VAL A 57 10.97 -4.33 -25.12
C VAL A 57 10.07 -3.89 -26.27
N ALA A 58 10.03 -2.59 -26.60
CA ALA A 58 9.23 -2.06 -27.70
C ALA A 58 9.60 -2.71 -29.04
N ASN A 59 10.89 -2.84 -29.35
CA ASN A 59 11.36 -3.50 -30.58
C ASN A 59 11.15 -5.02 -30.58
N THR A 60 11.13 -5.65 -29.41
CA THR A 60 10.83 -7.08 -29.29
C THR A 60 9.35 -7.37 -29.50
N MET A 61 8.46 -6.53 -28.97
CA MET A 61 7.02 -6.81 -28.90
C MET A 61 6.20 -6.19 -30.03
N ALA A 62 6.62 -5.04 -30.59
CA ALA A 62 5.82 -4.27 -31.54
C ALA A 62 6.49 -4.14 -32.91
N LYS A 63 5.64 -4.08 -33.96
CA LYS A 63 6.10 -3.84 -35.35
C LYS A 63 6.39 -2.36 -35.62
N ALA A 64 5.75 -1.47 -34.87
CA ALA A 64 5.93 -0.04 -34.92
C ALA A 64 5.93 0.48 -33.48
N SER A 65 6.83 1.41 -33.19
CA SER A 65 6.93 2.06 -31.89
C SER A 65 6.74 3.56 -32.04
N HIS A 66 6.11 4.17 -31.05
CA HIS A 66 5.97 5.62 -30.96
C HIS A 66 6.63 6.06 -29.67
N LYS A 67 7.72 6.82 -29.79
CA LYS A 67 8.41 7.40 -28.63
C LYS A 67 7.62 8.63 -28.18
N LEU A 68 7.03 8.57 -26.99
CA LEU A 68 6.38 9.72 -26.38
C LEU A 68 7.44 10.78 -26.00
N SER A 69 7.21 12.01 -26.44
CA SER A 69 7.99 13.18 -26.02
C SER A 69 7.41 13.79 -24.74
N GLY A 70 8.23 14.58 -24.03
CA GLY A 70 7.72 15.49 -23.01
C GLY A 70 6.77 16.52 -23.62
N LEU A 71 5.98 17.16 -22.75
CA LEU A 71 5.11 18.28 -23.11
C LEU A 71 5.93 19.47 -23.60
N GLY A 72 5.39 20.22 -24.56
CA GLY A 72 5.93 21.51 -24.93
C GLY A 72 5.86 22.51 -23.77
N GLU A 73 6.55 23.65 -23.90
CA GLU A 73 6.59 24.69 -22.86
C GLU A 73 5.18 25.23 -22.55
N GLU A 74 4.41 25.58 -23.57
CA GLU A 74 3.04 26.08 -23.43
C GLU A 74 2.09 25.04 -22.83
N GLU A 75 2.21 23.77 -23.24
CA GLU A 75 1.42 22.67 -22.69
C GLU A 75 1.77 22.39 -21.22
N SER A 76 3.06 22.47 -20.88
CA SER A 76 3.57 22.33 -19.52
C SER A 76 3.06 23.45 -18.61
N LEU A 77 3.06 24.70 -19.11
CA LEU A 77 2.53 25.86 -18.41
C LEU A 77 1.01 25.74 -18.20
N THR A 78 0.30 25.33 -19.25
CA THR A 78 -1.15 25.07 -19.19
C THR A 78 -1.48 24.00 -18.15
N LEU A 79 -0.72 22.89 -18.13
CA LEU A 79 -0.87 21.84 -17.14
C LEU A 79 -0.64 22.37 -15.72
N LEU A 80 0.42 23.15 -15.52
CA LEU A 80 0.76 23.76 -14.23
C LEU A 80 -0.36 24.67 -13.71
N MET A 81 -0.85 25.59 -14.55
CA MET A 81 -1.92 26.52 -14.19
C MET A 81 -3.20 25.77 -13.83
N ARG A 82 -3.58 24.78 -14.64
CA ARG A 82 -4.77 23.96 -14.41
C ARG A 82 -4.67 23.19 -13.09
N MET A 83 -3.52 22.60 -12.80
CA MET A 83 -3.31 21.81 -11.59
C MET A 83 -3.24 22.66 -10.31
N ALA A 84 -2.75 23.89 -10.40
CA ALA A 84 -2.72 24.82 -9.29
C ALA A 84 -4.12 25.35 -8.90
N GLY A 85 -5.16 25.10 -9.71
CA GLY A 85 -6.54 25.49 -9.41
C GLY A 85 -6.77 27.00 -9.49
N LYS A 86 -6.00 27.69 -10.33
CA LYS A 86 -5.95 29.15 -10.44
C LYS A 86 -6.44 29.59 -11.82
N GLU A 87 -7.12 30.73 -11.88
CA GLU A 87 -7.56 31.30 -13.15
C GLU A 87 -6.39 31.97 -13.89
N GLU A 88 -6.44 32.02 -15.22
CA GLU A 88 -5.38 32.61 -16.05
C GLU A 88 -4.98 34.03 -15.61
N HIS A 89 -5.93 34.81 -15.08
CA HIS A 89 -5.68 36.18 -14.64
C HIS A 89 -4.80 36.27 -13.38
N GLU A 90 -4.79 35.25 -12.53
CA GLU A 90 -3.95 35.18 -11.33
C GLU A 90 -2.47 34.93 -11.66
N TRP A 91 -2.17 34.41 -12.85
CA TRP A 91 -0.81 34.17 -13.35
C TRP A 91 -0.23 35.34 -14.14
N LYS A 92 -1.02 36.39 -14.44
CA LYS A 92 -0.59 37.54 -15.26
C LYS A 92 0.45 38.45 -14.57
N ASN A 93 0.92 38.12 -13.37
CA ASN A 93 2.14 38.71 -12.85
C ASN A 93 3.33 38.14 -13.63
N HIS A 94 3.91 38.96 -14.51
CA HIS A 94 5.03 38.60 -15.38
C HIS A 94 6.21 37.95 -14.62
N ASN A 95 6.42 38.29 -13.33
CA ASN A 95 7.49 37.69 -12.55
C ASN A 95 7.20 36.22 -12.17
N LEU A 96 5.97 35.91 -11.76
CA LEU A 96 5.57 34.55 -11.37
C LEU A 96 5.57 33.62 -12.58
N GLU A 97 5.12 34.11 -13.74
CA GLU A 97 5.15 33.35 -15.00
C GLU A 97 6.59 32.99 -15.40
N ASN A 98 7.53 33.93 -15.28
CA ASN A 98 8.95 33.69 -15.58
C ASN A 98 9.58 32.67 -14.63
N ILE A 99 9.28 32.75 -13.34
CA ILE A 99 9.75 31.77 -12.35
C ILE A 99 9.15 30.39 -12.66
N ALA A 100 7.85 30.33 -12.97
CA ALA A 100 7.17 29.09 -13.36
C ALA A 100 7.81 28.46 -14.61
N LYS A 101 8.09 29.24 -15.65
CA LYS A 101 8.81 28.77 -16.85
C LYS A 101 10.21 28.23 -16.52
N GLY A 102 10.94 28.89 -15.62
CA GLY A 102 12.24 28.41 -15.11
C GLY A 102 12.14 27.03 -14.44
N ILE A 103 11.12 26.83 -13.59
CA ILE A 103 10.83 25.56 -12.93
C ILE A 103 10.40 24.49 -13.94
N LEU A 104 9.55 24.82 -14.91
CA LEU A 104 9.07 23.89 -15.93
C LEU A 104 10.18 23.43 -16.86
N LYS A 105 11.13 24.32 -17.18
CA LYS A 105 12.35 23.95 -17.91
C LYS A 105 13.13 22.86 -17.16
N LYS A 106 13.21 22.96 -15.83
CA LYS A 106 13.79 21.93 -14.97
C LYS A 106 12.89 20.70 -14.82
N CYS A 107 11.63 20.72 -15.20
CA CYS A 107 10.80 19.52 -15.24
C CYS A 107 10.97 18.72 -16.54
N GLY A 108 11.67 19.26 -17.55
CA GLY A 108 11.93 18.59 -18.83
C GLY A 108 10.66 18.21 -19.60
N GLY A 109 9.55 18.93 -19.36
CA GLY A 109 8.24 18.61 -19.95
C GLY A 109 7.61 17.31 -19.44
N VAL A 110 8.12 16.71 -18.35
CA VAL A 110 7.57 15.46 -17.82
C VAL A 110 6.34 15.74 -16.95
N PRO A 111 5.13 15.26 -17.31
CA PRO A 111 3.90 15.59 -16.59
C PRO A 111 3.94 15.26 -15.10
N LEU A 112 4.52 14.11 -14.73
CA LEU A 112 4.62 13.68 -13.34
C LEU A 112 5.50 14.64 -12.51
N ALA A 113 6.64 15.07 -13.05
CA ALA A 113 7.50 16.05 -12.39
C ALA A 113 6.76 17.37 -12.16
N ILE A 114 6.06 17.86 -13.19
CA ILE A 114 5.26 19.08 -13.11
C ILE A 114 4.19 18.94 -12.03
N MET A 115 3.41 17.86 -12.04
CA MET A 115 2.35 17.61 -11.04
C MET A 115 2.89 17.56 -9.61
N THR A 116 4.07 16.97 -9.42
CA THR A 116 4.67 16.83 -8.09
C THR A 116 5.18 18.18 -7.56
N ILE A 117 5.74 19.01 -8.44
CA ILE A 117 6.18 20.37 -8.09
C ILE A 117 4.98 21.28 -7.85
N VAL A 118 3.92 21.19 -8.67
CA VAL A 118 2.69 21.96 -8.44
C VAL A 118 2.07 21.61 -7.09
N GLY A 119 1.99 20.33 -6.75
CA GLY A 119 1.50 19.91 -5.44
C GLY A 119 2.32 20.47 -4.27
N LEU A 120 3.64 20.58 -4.43
CA LEU A 120 4.51 21.26 -3.46
C LEU A 120 4.19 22.76 -3.37
N LEU A 121 4.11 23.45 -4.51
CA LEU A 121 3.95 24.90 -4.58
C LEU A 121 2.54 25.36 -4.21
N SER A 122 1.55 24.49 -4.35
CA SER A 122 0.17 24.74 -3.90
C SER A 122 0.08 25.05 -2.40
N SER A 123 1.10 24.67 -1.62
CA SER A 123 1.21 24.98 -0.19
C SER A 123 2.01 26.25 0.13
N ARG A 124 2.72 26.83 -0.86
CA ARG A 124 3.70 27.91 -0.71
C ARG A 124 3.59 28.90 -1.86
N PHE A 125 2.65 29.83 -1.75
CA PHE A 125 2.22 30.70 -2.84
C PHE A 125 2.89 32.08 -2.86
N SER A 126 4.03 32.30 -2.18
CA SER A 126 4.74 33.58 -2.30
C SER A 126 5.79 33.53 -3.42
N GLU A 127 5.88 34.63 -4.18
CA GLU A 127 6.91 34.84 -5.21
C GLU A 127 8.33 34.55 -4.70
N ARG A 128 8.61 34.93 -3.44
CA ARG A 128 9.89 34.66 -2.77
C ARG A 128 10.18 33.17 -2.60
N GLU A 129 9.19 32.38 -2.15
CA GLU A 129 9.37 30.94 -1.98
C GLU A 129 9.61 30.22 -3.32
N TRP A 130 8.95 30.69 -4.39
CA TRP A 130 9.16 30.17 -5.74
C TRP A 130 10.55 30.52 -6.29
N SER A 131 11.04 31.74 -6.07
CA SER A 131 12.41 32.12 -6.43
C SER A 131 13.45 31.31 -5.67
N THR A 132 13.29 31.13 -4.35
CA THR A 132 14.23 30.32 -3.55
C THR A 132 14.30 28.87 -4.05
N LEU A 133 13.16 28.26 -4.36
CA LEU A 133 13.10 26.90 -4.89
C LEU A 133 13.81 26.79 -6.25
N LEU A 134 13.66 27.78 -7.13
CA LEU A 134 14.35 27.83 -8.42
C LEU A 134 15.87 28.03 -8.26
N ASP A 135 16.29 28.95 -7.40
CA ASP A 135 17.69 29.39 -7.28
C ASP A 135 18.56 28.46 -6.43
N GLU A 136 18.01 27.86 -5.37
CA GLU A 136 18.78 27.04 -4.42
C GLU A 136 18.63 25.53 -4.65
N ASP A 137 17.41 25.04 -4.90
CA ASP A 137 17.14 23.61 -4.96
C ASP A 137 17.27 23.05 -6.38
N PHE A 138 16.75 23.77 -7.38
CA PHE A 138 16.86 23.36 -8.79
C PHE A 138 18.22 23.66 -9.43
N SER A 139 19.01 24.57 -8.87
CA SER A 139 20.38 24.84 -9.33
C SER A 139 21.35 23.70 -9.00
N ARG A 140 21.05 22.93 -7.95
CA ARG A 140 21.84 21.77 -7.50
C ARG A 140 21.57 20.49 -8.29
N ILE A 141 20.58 20.50 -9.18
CA ILE A 141 20.23 19.35 -10.00
C ILE A 141 21.06 19.37 -11.28
N GLU A 142 22.06 18.50 -11.34
CA GLU A 142 22.63 18.05 -12.61
C GLU A 142 21.60 17.13 -13.27
N GLN A 143 20.94 17.62 -14.32
CA GLN A 143 20.05 16.78 -15.12
C GLN A 143 20.87 16.13 -16.21
N GLU A 144 21.12 14.83 -16.06
CA GLU A 144 21.38 14.00 -17.22
C GLU A 144 20.09 13.90 -18.05
N GLU A 145 20.19 13.97 -19.38
CA GLU A 145 19.03 13.92 -20.27
C GLU A 145 18.20 12.65 -20.02
N GLY A 146 17.01 12.82 -19.43
CA GLY A 146 16.04 11.76 -19.22
C GLY A 146 15.94 11.21 -17.79
N ASP A 147 16.76 11.66 -16.83
CA ASP A 147 16.59 11.28 -15.42
C ASP A 147 15.63 12.23 -14.69
N ILE A 148 14.43 11.71 -14.38
CA ILE A 148 13.38 12.44 -13.64
C ILE A 148 13.55 12.33 -12.12
N MET A 149 14.36 11.38 -11.63
CA MET A 149 14.45 11.09 -10.20
C MET A 149 14.88 12.29 -9.35
N PRO A 150 15.89 13.09 -9.75
CA PRO A 150 16.27 14.28 -9.01
C PRO A 150 15.11 15.26 -8.85
N THR A 151 14.30 15.44 -9.89
CA THR A 151 13.15 16.34 -9.87
C THR A 151 12.03 15.82 -8.95
N LEU A 152 11.72 14.51 -8.99
CA LEU A 152 10.75 13.92 -8.07
C LEU A 152 11.23 13.98 -6.61
N LYS A 153 12.55 13.82 -6.40
CA LYS A 153 13.17 13.86 -5.07
C LYS A 153 13.01 15.23 -4.41
N ILE A 154 12.91 16.33 -5.14
CA ILE A 154 12.66 17.66 -4.57
C ILE A 154 11.39 17.63 -3.72
N SER A 155 10.27 17.16 -4.26
CA SER A 155 9.01 17.15 -3.51
C SER A 155 9.08 16.29 -2.25
N TYR A 156 9.93 15.25 -2.25
CA TYR A 156 10.25 14.48 -1.05
C TYR A 156 11.11 15.29 -0.07
N ASP A 157 12.17 15.96 -0.53
CA ASP A 157 13.08 16.74 0.32
C ASP A 157 12.34 17.86 1.07
N PHE A 158 11.28 18.39 0.47
CA PHE A 158 10.38 19.38 1.06
C PHE A 158 9.29 18.81 1.98
N LEU A 159 9.20 17.48 2.16
CA LEU A 159 8.28 16.91 3.14
C LEU A 159 8.79 17.15 4.57
N PRO A 160 7.89 17.35 5.54
CA PRO A 160 8.25 17.31 6.95
C PRO A 160 8.92 15.96 7.29
N SER A 161 9.90 15.98 8.20
CA SER A 161 10.69 14.79 8.55
C SER A 161 9.85 13.58 9.00
N HIS A 162 8.72 13.82 9.64
CA HIS A 162 7.79 12.77 10.08
C HIS A 162 6.96 12.16 8.92
N VAL A 163 6.65 12.93 7.88
CA VAL A 163 5.94 12.44 6.68
C VAL A 163 6.90 11.68 5.76
N LYS A 164 8.18 12.08 5.70
CA LYS A 164 9.22 11.38 4.91
C LYS A 164 9.30 9.89 5.23
N GLN A 165 9.25 9.53 6.52
CA GLN A 165 9.26 8.13 6.96
C GLN A 165 8.01 7.35 6.53
N CYS A 166 6.85 8.02 6.53
CA CYS A 166 5.58 7.43 6.09
C CYS A 166 5.63 7.09 4.60
N PHE A 167 6.16 8.01 3.77
CA PHE A 167 6.37 7.77 2.35
C PHE A 167 7.39 6.66 2.08
N ALA A 168 8.57 6.71 2.70
CA ALA A 168 9.61 5.70 2.54
C ALA A 168 9.08 4.29 2.88
N TYR A 169 8.25 4.17 3.91
CA TYR A 169 7.63 2.90 4.32
C TYR A 169 6.71 2.29 3.25
N CYS A 170 6.18 3.09 2.33
CA CYS A 170 5.28 2.61 1.28
C CYS A 170 5.99 1.75 0.23
N CYS A 171 7.33 1.75 0.15
CA CYS A 171 8.09 0.85 -0.74
C CYS A 171 7.93 -0.65 -0.43
N LEU A 172 7.33 -0.98 0.74
CA LEU A 172 7.02 -2.35 1.12
C LEU A 172 5.83 -2.93 0.33
N PHE A 173 5.05 -2.08 -0.35
CA PHE A 173 3.95 -2.53 -1.19
C PHE A 173 4.43 -2.63 -2.64
N PRO A 174 4.15 -3.74 -3.36
CA PRO A 174 4.59 -3.87 -4.75
C PRO A 174 4.09 -2.73 -5.64
N LYS A 175 4.75 -2.56 -6.78
CA LYS A 175 4.26 -1.72 -7.88
C LYS A 175 2.84 -2.14 -8.27
N ASP A 176 2.04 -1.19 -8.73
CA ASP A 176 0.61 -1.36 -9.04
C ASP A 176 -0.32 -1.79 -7.90
N TYR A 177 0.20 -1.99 -6.69
CA TYR A 177 -0.61 -2.38 -5.54
C TYR A 177 -1.65 -1.31 -5.21
N ARG A 178 -2.91 -1.74 -5.02
CA ARG A 178 -4.01 -0.87 -4.58
C ARG A 178 -3.93 -0.68 -3.07
N LEU A 179 -3.55 0.52 -2.65
CA LEU A 179 -3.33 0.89 -1.26
C LEU A 179 -4.65 1.35 -0.61
N ASP A 180 -4.98 0.81 0.56
CA ASP A 180 -6.00 1.38 1.46
C ASP A 180 -5.33 2.48 2.32
N PRO A 181 -5.74 3.76 2.19
CA PRO A 181 -5.19 4.85 3.01
C PRO A 181 -5.29 4.58 4.51
N ASN A 182 -6.37 3.94 4.97
CA ASN A 182 -6.54 3.63 6.38
C ASN A 182 -5.59 2.52 6.83
N GLU A 183 -5.23 1.60 5.93
CA GLU A 183 -4.22 0.58 6.20
C GLU A 183 -2.84 1.21 6.39
N LEU A 184 -2.44 2.09 5.48
CA LEU A 184 -1.19 2.84 5.58
C LEU A 184 -1.11 3.60 6.91
N VAL A 185 -2.16 4.33 7.26
CA VAL A 185 -2.23 5.05 8.53
C VAL A 185 -2.05 4.13 9.73
N ARG A 186 -2.74 2.98 9.77
CA ARG A 186 -2.59 1.99 10.86
C ARG A 186 -1.16 1.45 10.95
N LEU A 187 -0.50 1.22 9.82
CA LEU A 187 0.89 0.76 9.79
C LEU A 187 1.87 1.84 10.26
N TRP A 188 1.69 3.09 9.84
CA TRP A 188 2.47 4.23 10.32
C TRP A 188 2.28 4.45 11.83
N MET A 189 1.06 4.30 12.33
CA MET A 189 0.77 4.32 13.77
C MET A 189 1.51 3.20 14.52
N ALA A 190 1.46 1.97 13.99
CA ALA A 190 2.15 0.83 14.59
C ALA A 190 3.67 1.04 14.66
N GLN A 191 4.26 1.71 13.66
CA GLN A 191 5.68 2.07 13.69
C GLN A 191 5.97 3.26 14.61
N GLY A 192 4.97 4.08 14.92
CA GLY A 192 5.10 5.28 15.73
C GLY A 192 5.59 6.49 14.93
N PHE A 193 5.31 6.53 13.63
CA PHE A 193 5.70 7.66 12.76
C PHE A 193 4.79 8.87 12.95
N ILE A 194 3.55 8.67 13.41
CA ILE A 194 2.59 9.75 13.66
C ILE A 194 2.88 10.37 15.02
N LEU A 195 3.34 11.62 15.02
CA LEU A 195 3.66 12.38 16.22
C LEU A 195 2.38 12.77 16.97
N LYS A 196 2.44 12.74 18.31
CA LYS A 196 1.36 13.25 19.17
C LYS A 196 1.52 14.76 19.29
N SER A 197 0.56 15.55 18.80
CA SER A 197 0.53 16.99 19.11
C SER A 197 0.25 17.19 20.61
N SER A 198 0.94 18.15 21.23
CA SER A 198 0.90 18.43 22.67
C SER A 198 -0.35 19.17 23.15
N THR A 199 -1.23 19.62 22.24
CA THR A 199 -2.27 20.61 22.54
C THR A 199 -3.72 20.11 22.52
N THR A 200 -4.00 18.81 22.31
CA THR A 200 -5.41 18.33 22.22
C THR A 200 -5.59 16.93 22.81
N SER A 201 -6.81 16.61 23.27
CA SER A 201 -7.11 15.41 24.06
C SER A 201 -6.70 14.08 23.38
N ARG A 202 -6.27 13.12 24.22
CA ARG A 202 -5.63 11.83 23.87
C ARG A 202 -6.47 10.88 22.97
N LYS A 203 -7.75 11.17 22.72
CA LYS A 203 -8.74 10.22 22.15
C LYS A 203 -9.04 10.38 20.66
N THR A 204 -8.59 11.45 19.99
CA THR A 204 -8.89 11.71 18.57
C THR A 204 -7.65 11.94 17.69
N LEU A 205 -6.45 11.95 18.30
CA LEU A 205 -5.20 12.39 17.65
C LEU A 205 -4.61 11.43 16.61
N HIS A 206 -4.79 10.12 16.75
CA HIS A 206 -3.99 9.15 15.97
C HIS A 206 -4.52 8.94 14.55
N ASP A 207 -5.83 8.73 14.40
CA ASP A 207 -6.45 8.59 13.08
C ASP A 207 -6.44 9.94 12.32
N VAL A 208 -6.62 11.06 13.03
CA VAL A 208 -6.63 12.40 12.41
C VAL A 208 -5.22 12.79 11.93
N GLY A 209 -4.20 12.68 12.79
CA GLY A 209 -2.82 13.01 12.40
C GLY A 209 -2.28 12.09 11.30
N GLY A 210 -2.65 10.81 11.30
CA GLY A 210 -2.31 9.90 10.21
C GLY A 210 -2.99 10.26 8.90
N LYS A 211 -4.29 10.61 8.95
CA LYS A 211 -5.03 11.06 7.77
C LYS A 211 -4.47 12.37 7.21
N GLU A 212 -4.07 13.31 8.04
CA GLU A 212 -3.38 14.54 7.63
C GLU A 212 -2.08 14.22 6.88
N TYR A 213 -1.24 13.30 7.38
CA TYR A 213 -0.01 12.91 6.71
C TYR A 213 -0.29 12.24 5.35
N PHE A 214 -1.32 11.41 5.28
CA PHE A 214 -1.76 10.81 4.01
C PHE A 214 -2.23 11.89 3.03
N MET A 215 -3.05 12.84 3.48
CA MET A 215 -3.56 13.91 2.63
C MET A 215 -2.44 14.85 2.15
N GLU A 216 -1.39 15.07 2.94
CA GLU A 216 -0.19 15.83 2.54
C GLU A 216 0.58 15.12 1.41
N LEU A 217 0.69 13.79 1.47
CA LEU A 217 1.29 13.01 0.39
C LEU A 217 0.40 13.00 -0.85
N ALA A 218 -0.92 12.86 -0.67
CA ALA A 218 -1.88 12.88 -1.75
C ALA A 218 -1.95 14.23 -2.47
N SER A 219 -1.90 15.35 -1.75
CA SER A 219 -1.91 16.70 -2.33
C SER A 219 -0.63 17.00 -3.13
N ARG A 220 0.47 16.32 -2.81
CA ARG A 220 1.76 16.41 -3.50
C ARG A 220 1.94 15.36 -4.61
N SER A 221 0.86 14.69 -5.03
CA SER A 221 0.86 13.69 -6.12
C SER A 221 1.77 12.47 -5.88
N PHE A 222 2.09 12.14 -4.62
CA PHE A 222 2.78 10.88 -4.31
C PHE A 222 1.87 9.65 -4.52
N PHE A 223 0.55 9.88 -4.54
CA PHE A 223 -0.47 8.89 -4.84
C PHE A 223 -1.36 9.37 -5.98
N GLN A 224 -1.95 8.42 -6.71
CA GLN A 224 -2.84 8.63 -7.84
C GLN A 224 -4.01 7.63 -7.82
N ASP A 225 -4.88 7.69 -8.83
CA ASP A 225 -5.99 6.74 -9.05
C ASP A 225 -6.90 6.56 -7.82
N PHE A 226 -7.32 7.70 -7.24
CA PHE A 226 -8.13 7.71 -6.03
C PHE A 226 -9.55 7.18 -6.29
N GLU A 227 -9.91 6.07 -5.66
CA GLU A 227 -11.29 5.58 -5.59
C GLU A 227 -11.98 6.15 -4.35
N ARG A 228 -13.24 6.59 -4.50
CA ARG A 228 -14.02 7.19 -3.41
C ARG A 228 -15.29 6.40 -3.14
N ASP A 229 -15.68 6.33 -1.88
CA ASP A 229 -17.00 5.82 -1.50
C ASP A 229 -18.11 6.83 -1.80
N GLY A 230 -19.37 6.43 -1.56
CA GLY A 230 -20.54 7.29 -1.71
C GLY A 230 -20.56 8.51 -0.78
N HIS A 231 -19.63 8.59 0.18
CA HIS A 231 -19.44 9.74 1.07
C HIS A 231 -18.24 10.61 0.66
N GLY A 232 -17.58 10.31 -0.46
CA GLY A 232 -16.44 11.04 -0.98
C GLY A 232 -15.11 10.74 -0.27
N ASN A 233 -15.08 9.78 0.66
CA ASN A 233 -13.84 9.37 1.32
C ASN A 233 -12.98 8.53 0.38
N ILE A 234 -11.67 8.79 0.38
CA ILE A 234 -10.72 7.97 -0.38
C ILE A 234 -10.66 6.58 0.26
N THR A 235 -10.98 5.58 -0.55
CA THR A 235 -11.00 4.16 -0.15
C THR A 235 -9.83 3.38 -0.70
N GLN A 236 -9.33 3.76 -1.88
CA GLN A 236 -8.15 3.16 -2.50
C GLN A 236 -7.35 4.25 -3.25
N CYS A 237 -6.05 4.02 -3.38
CA CYS A 237 -5.17 4.76 -4.29
C CYS A 237 -4.05 3.86 -4.81
N LYS A 238 -3.28 4.34 -5.77
CA LYS A 238 -2.04 3.73 -6.24
C LYS A 238 -0.85 4.66 -6.02
N MET A 239 0.35 4.09 -5.96
CA MET A 239 1.59 4.84 -6.07
C MET A 239 2.15 4.60 -7.48
N HIS A 240 2.48 5.68 -8.20
CA HIS A 240 3.14 5.56 -9.51
C HIS A 240 4.50 4.87 -9.35
N ASP A 241 4.92 4.03 -10.30
CA ASP A 241 6.16 3.25 -10.12
C ASP A 241 7.41 4.08 -9.91
N LEU A 242 7.53 5.24 -10.58
CA LEU A 242 8.62 6.17 -10.33
C LEU A 242 8.61 6.74 -8.89
N MET A 243 7.41 6.96 -8.31
CA MET A 243 7.28 7.32 -6.90
C MET A 243 7.62 6.14 -5.99
N HIS A 244 7.28 4.92 -6.40
CA HIS A 244 7.69 3.72 -5.68
C HIS A 244 9.22 3.53 -5.72
N ASP A 245 9.85 3.74 -6.87
CA ASP A 245 11.31 3.68 -7.02
C ASP A 245 11.98 4.80 -6.18
N LEU A 246 11.38 5.99 -6.11
CA LEU A 246 11.80 7.05 -5.20
C LEU A 246 11.67 6.60 -3.74
N ALA A 247 10.56 5.95 -3.36
CA ALA A 247 10.34 5.42 -2.02
C ALA A 247 11.40 4.39 -1.62
N ILE A 248 11.78 3.48 -2.54
CA ILE A 248 12.89 2.54 -2.35
C ILE A 248 14.19 3.31 -2.10
N MET A 249 14.51 4.26 -2.99
CA MET A 249 15.75 5.03 -2.92
C MET A 249 15.89 5.76 -1.57
N VAL A 250 14.83 6.41 -1.09
CA VAL A 250 14.86 7.16 0.18
C VAL A 250 14.73 6.28 1.42
N ALA A 251 14.15 5.07 1.29
CA ALA A 251 14.12 4.09 2.38
C ALA A 251 15.50 3.47 2.64
N GLY A 252 16.35 3.39 1.62
CA GLY A 252 17.69 2.80 1.70
C GLY A 252 17.63 1.37 2.24
N GLY A 253 18.62 0.98 3.07
CA GLY A 253 18.68 -0.37 3.65
C GLY A 253 17.67 -0.66 4.77
N SER A 254 16.77 0.26 5.11
CA SER A 254 15.83 0.10 6.24
C SER A 254 14.60 -0.75 5.90
N CYS A 255 14.23 -0.80 4.62
CA CYS A 255 13.11 -1.55 4.08
C CYS A 255 13.61 -2.50 2.99
N THR A 256 12.99 -3.68 2.89
CA THR A 256 13.26 -4.60 1.79
C THR A 256 12.02 -5.37 1.40
N THR A 257 11.97 -5.76 0.14
CA THR A 257 10.90 -6.56 -0.44
C THR A 257 11.51 -7.79 -1.05
N ILE A 258 11.07 -8.96 -0.61
CA ILE A 258 11.56 -10.26 -1.09
C ILE A 258 10.44 -10.91 -1.89
N ILE A 259 10.73 -11.19 -3.16
CA ILE A 259 9.82 -11.84 -4.11
C ILE A 259 10.28 -13.29 -4.27
N ASN A 260 9.37 -14.25 -4.22
CA ASN A 260 9.65 -15.68 -4.46
C ASN A 260 10.80 -16.24 -3.60
N CYS A 261 10.54 -16.57 -2.33
CA CYS A 261 11.53 -17.14 -1.41
C CYS A 261 12.13 -18.51 -1.82
N SER A 262 11.69 -19.12 -2.92
CA SER A 262 12.26 -20.36 -3.46
C SER A 262 13.56 -20.06 -4.22
N GLY A 263 14.65 -19.80 -3.49
CA GLY A 263 16.00 -19.66 -4.07
C GLY A 263 16.77 -18.39 -3.69
N ALA A 264 16.26 -17.55 -2.79
CA ALA A 264 17.00 -16.39 -2.30
C ALA A 264 18.22 -16.87 -1.49
N SER A 265 19.43 -16.52 -1.93
CA SER A 265 20.64 -16.62 -1.13
C SER A 265 20.51 -15.71 0.10
N GLN A 266 20.89 -16.21 1.28
CA GLN A 266 20.93 -15.44 2.55
C GLN A 266 21.83 -14.18 2.49
N GLU A 267 22.56 -13.96 1.40
CA GLU A 267 23.54 -12.88 1.22
C GLU A 267 22.92 -11.54 0.75
N ASP A 268 21.65 -11.52 0.31
CA ASP A 268 21.03 -10.33 -0.29
C ASP A 268 20.17 -9.49 0.67
N ILE A 269 19.97 -9.91 1.93
CA ILE A 269 19.15 -9.16 2.89
C ILE A 269 20.01 -8.10 3.59
N PRO A 270 19.65 -6.80 3.52
CA PRO A 270 20.40 -5.75 4.20
C PRO A 270 20.50 -6.01 5.71
N LYS A 271 21.71 -5.93 6.26
CA LYS A 271 21.97 -6.22 7.70
C LYS A 271 21.15 -5.36 8.66
N GLU A 272 20.80 -4.15 8.25
CA GLU A 272 20.09 -3.15 9.05
C GLU A 272 18.58 -3.09 8.78
N VAL A 273 18.05 -4.08 8.03
CA VAL A 273 16.64 -4.09 7.64
C VAL A 273 15.72 -4.11 8.86
N ARG A 274 14.76 -3.19 8.87
CA ARG A 274 13.74 -3.08 9.93
C ARG A 274 12.36 -3.46 9.44
N HIS A 275 12.11 -3.35 8.14
CA HIS A 275 10.80 -3.59 7.58
C HIS A 275 10.93 -4.49 6.37
N VAL A 276 10.19 -5.60 6.38
CA VAL A 276 10.28 -6.63 5.35
C VAL A 276 8.90 -6.86 4.76
N SER A 277 8.82 -6.82 3.44
CA SER A 277 7.68 -7.28 2.67
C SER A 277 8.04 -8.58 1.95
N LEU A 278 7.07 -9.47 1.89
CA LEU A 278 7.20 -10.84 1.46
C LEU A 278 6.10 -11.12 0.42
N ILE A 279 6.50 -11.22 -0.86
CA ILE A 279 5.58 -11.24 -2.00
C ILE A 279 5.56 -12.61 -2.69
N ASP A 280 4.36 -13.06 -3.04
CA ASP A 280 4.06 -14.27 -3.81
C ASP A 280 4.72 -15.56 -3.29
N ILE A 281 4.67 -15.74 -1.99
CA ILE A 281 5.30 -16.89 -1.34
C ILE A 281 4.38 -18.12 -1.38
N LYS A 282 4.72 -19.11 -2.19
CA LYS A 282 4.13 -20.47 -2.09
C LYS A 282 4.63 -21.22 -0.84
N SER A 283 5.88 -20.94 -0.43
CA SER A 283 6.51 -21.44 0.80
C SER A 283 7.69 -20.55 1.19
N CYS A 284 7.75 -20.08 2.44
CA CYS A 284 8.91 -19.36 2.99
C CYS A 284 9.20 -19.91 4.38
N ASN A 285 10.46 -20.22 4.67
CA ASN A 285 10.87 -20.42 6.03
C ASN A 285 11.29 -19.07 6.60
N LEU A 286 10.64 -18.64 7.69
CA LEU A 286 10.98 -17.39 8.37
C LEU A 286 12.45 -17.35 8.81
N GLU A 287 13.05 -18.52 9.07
CA GLU A 287 14.47 -18.69 9.39
C GLU A 287 15.40 -18.18 8.27
N ASP A 288 14.92 -18.14 7.02
CA ASP A 288 15.68 -17.65 5.86
C ASP A 288 15.92 -16.14 5.92
N LEU A 289 15.17 -15.41 6.74
CA LEU A 289 15.38 -13.96 6.99
C LEU A 289 16.65 -13.66 7.79
N GLY A 290 17.45 -14.68 8.12
CA GLY A 290 18.78 -14.55 8.71
C GLY A 290 18.76 -14.27 10.23
N PRO A 291 19.94 -14.07 10.84
CA PRO A 291 20.09 -13.95 12.30
C PRO A 291 19.53 -12.64 12.88
N ASN A 292 19.28 -11.63 12.06
CA ASN A 292 18.87 -10.28 12.48
C ASN A 292 17.34 -10.11 12.66
N GLN A 293 16.57 -11.19 12.76
CA GLN A 293 15.12 -11.15 12.98
C GLN A 293 14.69 -10.30 14.19
N ARG A 294 15.56 -10.13 15.18
CA ARG A 294 15.29 -9.30 16.36
C ARG A 294 15.18 -7.82 16.06
N ILE A 295 15.81 -7.28 15.01
CA ILE A 295 15.72 -5.84 14.69
C ILE A 295 14.50 -5.50 13.83
N ILE A 296 13.88 -6.51 13.21
CA ILE A 296 12.70 -6.36 12.37
C ILE A 296 11.50 -5.88 13.19
N ARG A 297 10.85 -4.84 12.69
CA ARG A 297 9.69 -4.14 13.25
C ARG A 297 8.43 -4.31 12.41
N SER A 298 8.55 -4.64 11.13
CA SER A 298 7.42 -4.95 10.27
C SER A 298 7.70 -6.17 9.42
N LEU A 299 6.70 -7.04 9.34
CA LEU A 299 6.72 -8.20 8.46
C LEU A 299 5.36 -8.29 7.76
N LEU A 300 5.35 -8.00 6.46
CA LEU A 300 4.15 -7.92 5.65
C LEU A 300 4.15 -9.04 4.61
N PHE A 301 3.20 -9.97 4.71
CA PHE A 301 2.99 -10.97 3.67
C PHE A 301 1.92 -10.46 2.70
N ILE A 302 2.32 -10.23 1.45
CA ILE A 302 1.48 -9.62 0.41
C ILE A 302 1.28 -10.62 -0.73
N ASP A 303 0.02 -10.79 -1.14
CA ASP A 303 -0.35 -11.63 -2.28
C ASP A 303 -0.57 -10.76 -3.53
N GLU A 304 0.42 -10.73 -4.43
CA GLU A 304 0.42 -9.85 -5.61
C GLU A 304 -0.68 -10.17 -6.63
N VAL A 305 -0.97 -11.47 -6.82
CA VAL A 305 -1.86 -11.93 -7.89
C VAL A 305 -3.32 -11.64 -7.57
N VAL A 306 -3.71 -11.74 -6.30
CA VAL A 306 -5.12 -11.55 -5.89
C VAL A 306 -5.45 -10.06 -5.70
N MET A 307 -4.48 -9.24 -5.29
CA MET A 307 -4.73 -7.84 -4.89
C MET A 307 -4.65 -6.79 -6.01
N SER A 308 -3.94 -7.09 -7.10
CA SER A 308 -3.85 -6.19 -8.26
C SER A 308 -5.08 -6.29 -9.18
N LEU A 309 -5.71 -7.47 -9.25
CA LEU A 309 -6.75 -7.79 -10.23
C LEU A 309 -8.19 -7.59 -9.73
N PHE A 310 -8.41 -7.58 -8.42
CA PHE A 310 -9.76 -7.57 -7.84
C PHE A 310 -9.90 -6.53 -6.72
N PRO A 311 -11.10 -5.97 -6.49
CA PRO A 311 -11.37 -5.20 -5.27
C PRO A 311 -11.23 -6.10 -4.04
N PRO A 312 -10.93 -5.55 -2.85
CA PRO A 312 -10.78 -6.34 -1.62
C PRO A 312 -11.90 -7.34 -1.39
N GLN A 313 -13.16 -6.96 -1.58
CA GLN A 313 -14.31 -7.85 -1.43
C GLN A 313 -14.34 -9.11 -2.34
N MET A 314 -13.50 -9.19 -3.37
CA MET A 314 -13.45 -10.30 -4.33
C MET A 314 -12.17 -11.14 -4.22
N TYR A 315 -11.35 -10.95 -3.17
CA TYR A 315 -10.14 -11.73 -2.99
C TYR A 315 -10.44 -13.22 -2.80
N ILE A 316 -10.11 -14.02 -3.81
CA ILE A 316 -10.10 -15.47 -3.74
C ILE A 316 -8.68 -15.88 -3.30
N SER A 317 -8.40 -15.76 -2.00
CA SER A 317 -7.19 -16.35 -1.43
C SER A 317 -7.26 -17.88 -1.59
N SER A 318 -6.31 -18.46 -2.32
CA SER A 318 -5.92 -19.85 -2.11
C SER A 318 -5.23 -19.93 -0.75
N SER A 319 -5.72 -20.77 0.16
CA SER A 319 -5.13 -20.96 1.49
C SER A 319 -3.64 -21.33 1.35
N ARG A 320 -2.73 -20.48 1.82
CA ARG A 320 -1.28 -20.72 1.71
C ARG A 320 -0.79 -21.45 2.97
N ASP A 321 -0.19 -22.63 2.77
CA ASP A 321 0.34 -23.42 3.87
C ASP A 321 1.74 -22.92 4.25
N ILE A 322 1.82 -21.98 5.19
CA ILE A 322 3.10 -21.55 5.81
C ILE A 322 3.62 -22.64 6.80
N SER A 323 3.19 -23.90 6.62
CA SER A 323 3.37 -25.05 7.52
C SER A 323 4.82 -25.36 7.92
N SER A 324 5.83 -24.83 7.21
CA SER A 324 7.24 -25.07 7.57
C SER A 324 7.81 -24.08 8.59
N SER A 325 7.28 -22.86 8.73
CA SER A 325 7.84 -21.89 9.71
C SER A 325 7.19 -22.09 11.08
N LYS A 326 7.83 -22.86 11.97
CA LYS A 326 7.21 -23.24 13.25
C LYS A 326 7.18 -22.13 14.30
N ASP A 327 7.88 -21.01 14.13
CA ASP A 327 7.90 -19.99 15.19
C ASP A 327 8.20 -18.55 14.73
N ILE A 328 7.25 -17.64 14.91
CA ILE A 328 7.46 -16.17 14.79
C ILE A 328 8.13 -15.57 16.04
N SER A 329 8.49 -16.36 17.04
CA SER A 329 8.96 -15.81 18.32
C SER A 329 10.34 -15.16 18.29
N SER A 330 11.10 -15.36 17.21
CA SER A 330 12.38 -14.71 17.00
C SER A 330 12.25 -13.20 16.74
N PHE A 331 11.12 -12.74 16.19
CA PHE A 331 10.85 -11.33 15.85
C PHE A 331 10.46 -10.48 17.08
N ARG A 332 11.33 -10.42 18.09
CA ARG A 332 10.98 -9.85 19.40
C ARG A 332 10.57 -8.38 19.38
N ASN A 333 11.06 -7.60 18.42
CA ASN A 333 10.75 -6.16 18.28
C ASN A 333 9.66 -5.86 17.24
N LEU A 334 8.96 -6.89 16.75
CA LEU A 334 7.92 -6.73 15.74
C LEU A 334 6.79 -5.84 16.26
N ARG A 335 6.40 -4.85 15.46
CA ARG A 335 5.33 -3.89 15.72
C ARG A 335 4.14 -4.05 14.79
N ALA A 336 4.38 -4.47 13.54
CA ALA A 336 3.34 -4.78 12.57
C ALA A 336 3.58 -6.16 11.96
N LEU A 337 2.53 -6.97 11.95
CA LEU A 337 2.51 -8.30 11.34
C LEU A 337 1.27 -8.43 10.49
N ARG A 338 1.46 -8.75 9.21
CA ARG A 338 0.36 -9.03 8.28
C ARG A 338 0.54 -10.40 7.68
N PHE A 339 -0.45 -11.27 7.87
CA PHE A 339 -0.57 -12.57 7.21
C PHE A 339 -1.89 -12.63 6.46
N HIS A 340 -1.84 -12.38 5.16
CA HIS A 340 -3.00 -12.57 4.30
C HIS A 340 -3.11 -14.05 3.90
N GLY A 341 -4.29 -14.66 4.04
CA GLY A 341 -4.51 -16.02 3.51
C GLY A 341 -3.83 -17.16 4.28
N LEU A 342 -3.63 -17.01 5.60
CA LEU A 342 -2.99 -18.05 6.42
C LEU A 342 -3.84 -19.33 6.43
N ALA A 343 -3.29 -20.45 5.92
CA ALA A 343 -4.02 -21.73 5.89
C ALA A 343 -4.10 -22.42 7.26
N LYS A 344 -3.08 -22.31 8.11
CA LYS A 344 -3.06 -22.93 9.45
C LYS A 344 -2.59 -21.93 10.50
N GLY A 345 -3.34 -21.85 11.60
CA GLY A 345 -3.05 -20.96 12.72
C GLY A 345 -1.83 -21.35 13.58
N ASP A 346 -1.06 -22.37 13.20
CA ASP A 346 0.05 -22.89 14.02
C ASP A 346 1.16 -21.87 14.25
N VAL A 347 1.44 -21.02 13.25
CA VAL A 347 2.39 -19.91 13.37
C VAL A 347 1.99 -18.93 14.48
N LEU A 348 0.70 -18.85 14.82
CA LEU A 348 0.19 -17.95 15.86
C LEU A 348 0.38 -18.52 17.28
N ARG A 349 0.73 -19.80 17.46
CA ARG A 349 0.87 -20.41 18.81
C ARG A 349 1.78 -19.59 19.72
N SER A 350 2.84 -19.02 19.16
CA SER A 350 3.82 -18.20 19.87
C SER A 350 3.58 -16.69 19.81
N ILE A 351 2.46 -16.22 19.22
CA ILE A 351 2.16 -14.79 19.03
C ILE A 351 2.30 -13.99 20.33
N GLY A 352 1.89 -14.57 21.47
CA GLY A 352 1.99 -13.90 22.77
C GLY A 352 3.42 -13.58 23.25
N LYS A 353 4.47 -14.03 22.54
CA LYS A 353 5.87 -13.61 22.76
C LYS A 353 6.21 -12.27 22.07
N LEU A 354 5.42 -11.81 21.10
CA LEU A 354 5.63 -10.55 20.36
C LEU A 354 5.14 -9.33 21.15
N LYS A 355 5.81 -9.00 22.26
CA LYS A 355 5.33 -7.98 23.22
C LYS A 355 5.20 -6.57 22.64
N HIS A 356 5.93 -6.26 21.58
CA HIS A 356 5.91 -4.94 20.94
C HIS A 356 4.90 -4.82 19.80
N LEU A 357 4.14 -5.88 19.52
CA LEU A 357 3.18 -5.89 18.42
C LEU A 357 2.04 -4.89 18.68
N ARG A 358 1.80 -4.04 17.69
CA ARG A 358 0.77 -2.99 17.69
C ARG A 358 -0.28 -3.19 16.60
N SER A 359 0.09 -3.78 15.48
CA SER A 359 -0.84 -4.14 14.41
C SER A 359 -0.70 -5.62 14.04
N LEU A 360 -1.83 -6.31 14.05
CA LEU A 360 -1.97 -7.69 13.59
C LEU A 360 -3.09 -7.77 12.56
N ASP A 361 -2.74 -8.07 11.32
CA ASP A 361 -3.69 -8.30 10.24
C ASP A 361 -3.61 -9.77 9.81
N LEU A 362 -4.71 -10.50 9.99
CA LEU A 362 -4.88 -11.90 9.59
C LEU A 362 -5.97 -12.05 8.54
N SER A 363 -6.29 -10.96 7.83
CA SER A 363 -7.38 -10.93 6.87
C SER A 363 -7.29 -12.06 5.85
N TRP A 364 -8.45 -12.55 5.44
CA TRP A 364 -8.61 -13.61 4.45
C TRP A 364 -7.97 -14.96 4.82
N SER A 365 -7.65 -15.17 6.10
CA SER A 365 -7.24 -16.47 6.62
C SER A 365 -8.46 -17.40 6.75
N LYS A 366 -9.00 -17.84 5.61
CA LYS A 366 -10.28 -18.56 5.52
C LYS A 366 -10.37 -19.82 6.37
N GLU A 367 -9.24 -20.48 6.60
CA GLU A 367 -9.13 -21.72 7.39
C GLU A 367 -8.88 -21.50 8.89
N LEU A 368 -8.68 -20.25 9.32
CA LEU A 368 -8.44 -19.91 10.72
C LEU A 368 -9.72 -20.07 11.55
N ARG A 369 -9.77 -21.10 12.39
CA ARG A 369 -10.95 -21.38 13.25
C ARG A 369 -10.99 -20.62 14.57
N SER A 370 -9.83 -20.32 15.15
CA SER A 370 -9.72 -19.62 16.42
C SER A 370 -8.37 -18.93 16.56
N LEU A 371 -8.32 -17.83 17.32
CA LEU A 371 -7.05 -17.25 17.78
C LEU A 371 -6.54 -17.99 19.03
N PRO A 372 -5.22 -18.09 19.24
CA PRO A 372 -4.68 -18.70 20.44
C PRO A 372 -4.89 -17.81 21.67
N ASN A 373 -5.12 -18.40 22.85
CA ASN A 373 -5.28 -17.65 24.11
C ASN A 373 -4.07 -16.76 24.44
N SER A 374 -2.89 -17.07 23.89
CA SER A 374 -1.70 -16.24 24.04
C SER A 374 -1.84 -14.84 23.44
N ILE A 375 -2.87 -14.57 22.61
CA ILE A 375 -3.20 -13.25 22.08
C ILE A 375 -3.39 -12.20 23.18
N GLY A 376 -4.00 -12.57 24.32
CA GLY A 376 -4.21 -11.63 25.44
C GLY A 376 -2.93 -11.16 26.12
N LYS A 377 -1.76 -11.69 25.73
CA LYS A 377 -0.45 -11.22 26.18
C LYS A 377 0.09 -10.04 25.37
N LEU A 378 -0.58 -9.65 24.28
CA LEU A 378 -0.20 -8.55 23.39
C LEU A 378 -0.75 -7.20 23.90
N LEU A 379 -0.30 -6.76 25.06
CA LEU A 379 -0.88 -5.58 25.73
C LEU A 379 -0.70 -4.27 24.95
N ASN A 380 0.22 -4.23 23.98
CA ASN A 380 0.46 -3.07 23.10
C ASN A 380 -0.33 -3.12 21.79
N LEU A 381 -1.17 -4.14 21.56
CA LEU A 381 -1.92 -4.28 20.31
C LEU A 381 -2.98 -3.17 20.20
N GLU A 382 -2.89 -2.39 19.13
CA GLU A 382 -3.80 -1.29 18.80
C GLU A 382 -4.75 -1.66 17.66
N THR A 383 -4.32 -2.53 16.73
CA THR A 383 -5.10 -2.95 15.56
C THR A 383 -5.13 -4.48 15.46
N LEU A 384 -6.34 -5.03 15.32
CA LEU A 384 -6.60 -6.44 15.02
C LEU A 384 -7.58 -6.54 13.85
N ILE A 385 -7.09 -7.00 12.69
CA ILE A 385 -7.91 -7.19 11.49
C ILE A 385 -8.09 -8.69 11.23
N LEU A 386 -9.34 -9.13 11.19
CA LEU A 386 -9.78 -10.51 10.95
C LEU A 386 -10.74 -10.58 9.75
N TYR A 387 -10.78 -9.53 8.92
CA TYR A 387 -11.68 -9.42 7.79
C TYR A 387 -11.61 -10.66 6.89
N GLY A 388 -12.73 -11.30 6.56
CA GLY A 388 -12.76 -12.43 5.63
C GLY A 388 -12.22 -13.75 6.19
N CYS A 389 -12.06 -13.87 7.52
CA CYS A 389 -11.78 -15.15 8.17
C CYS A 389 -13.08 -15.97 8.27
N GLU A 390 -13.53 -16.53 7.15
CA GLU A 390 -14.86 -17.16 6.98
C GLU A 390 -15.16 -18.29 7.99
N LYS A 391 -14.16 -19.13 8.32
CA LYS A 391 -14.29 -20.23 9.30
C LYS A 391 -13.94 -19.87 10.75
N LEU A 392 -13.74 -18.59 11.06
CA LEU A 392 -13.45 -18.17 12.43
C LEU A 392 -14.70 -18.36 13.30
N GLU A 393 -14.68 -19.36 14.18
CA GLU A 393 -15.86 -19.76 14.97
C GLU A 393 -15.99 -18.95 16.27
N ILE A 394 -14.85 -18.67 16.91
CA ILE A 394 -14.82 -18.00 18.22
C ILE A 394 -13.61 -17.09 18.37
N LEU A 395 -13.79 -16.00 19.09
CA LEU A 395 -12.70 -15.22 19.66
C LEU A 395 -12.42 -15.67 21.08
N PRO A 396 -11.15 -15.93 21.46
CA PRO A 396 -10.82 -16.29 22.83
C PRO A 396 -11.13 -15.10 23.75
N ARG A 397 -11.57 -15.39 24.98
CA ARG A 397 -11.89 -14.37 26.00
C ARG A 397 -10.71 -13.45 26.26
N GLU A 398 -9.49 -13.93 26.05
CA GLU A 398 -8.25 -13.19 26.18
C GLU A 398 -8.16 -11.94 25.27
N VAL A 399 -8.92 -11.85 24.19
CA VAL A 399 -9.03 -10.61 23.38
C VAL A 399 -9.54 -9.44 24.22
N THR A 400 -10.37 -9.69 25.23
CA THR A 400 -10.89 -8.62 26.11
C THR A 400 -9.84 -8.06 27.06
N LYS A 401 -8.61 -8.60 27.09
CA LYS A 401 -7.48 -8.10 27.87
C LYS A 401 -6.65 -7.05 27.10
N LEU A 402 -6.92 -6.86 25.81
CA LEU A 402 -6.17 -5.96 24.93
C LEU A 402 -6.57 -4.50 25.17
N ALA A 403 -6.20 -3.94 26.33
CA ALA A 403 -6.66 -2.63 26.78
C ALA A 403 -6.30 -1.45 25.85
N ASN A 404 -5.29 -1.61 24.98
CA ASN A 404 -4.88 -0.61 24.00
C ASN A 404 -5.51 -0.79 22.62
N LEU A 405 -6.39 -1.79 22.43
CA LEU A 405 -7.01 -2.06 21.14
C LEU A 405 -7.94 -0.92 20.74
N ARG A 406 -7.73 -0.40 19.54
CA ARG A 406 -8.46 0.72 18.92
C ARG A 406 -9.27 0.28 17.72
N HIS A 407 -8.76 -0.65 16.93
CA HIS A 407 -9.40 -1.11 15.70
C HIS A 407 -9.58 -2.63 15.73
N LEU A 408 -10.84 -3.08 15.68
CA LEU A 408 -11.22 -4.48 15.55
C LEU A 408 -12.17 -4.64 14.36
N ASP A 409 -11.71 -5.32 13.30
CA ASP A 409 -12.53 -5.61 12.12
C ASP A 409 -12.71 -7.11 11.92
N MET A 410 -13.97 -7.56 11.97
CA MET A 410 -14.38 -8.96 11.80
C MET A 410 -15.48 -9.09 10.74
N ARG A 411 -15.57 -8.14 9.80
CA ARG A 411 -16.50 -8.27 8.67
C ARG A 411 -16.15 -9.52 7.87
N ARG A 412 -17.17 -10.18 7.31
CA ARG A 412 -17.03 -11.44 6.56
C ARG A 412 -16.44 -12.61 7.37
N CYS A 413 -16.54 -12.57 8.71
CA CYS A 413 -16.36 -13.74 9.56
C CYS A 413 -17.72 -14.43 9.74
N ASP A 414 -18.09 -15.26 8.76
CA ASP A 414 -19.46 -15.77 8.66
C ASP A 414 -19.76 -16.87 9.69
N SER A 415 -18.74 -17.62 10.12
CA SER A 415 -18.86 -18.64 11.18
C SER A 415 -18.79 -18.06 12.61
N LEU A 416 -18.48 -16.77 12.76
CA LEU A 416 -18.34 -16.16 14.08
C LEU A 416 -19.72 -15.93 14.69
N THR A 417 -20.08 -16.76 15.66
CA THR A 417 -21.44 -16.77 16.23
C THR A 417 -21.64 -15.72 17.31
N CYS A 418 -20.61 -15.38 18.09
CA CYS A 418 -20.75 -14.45 19.21
C CYS A 418 -19.43 -13.76 19.57
N MET A 419 -19.55 -12.56 20.14
CA MET A 419 -18.43 -11.86 20.75
C MET A 419 -18.09 -12.41 22.15
N PRO A 420 -16.83 -12.36 22.60
CA PRO A 420 -16.46 -12.84 23.93
C PRO A 420 -16.94 -11.88 25.02
N TRP A 421 -17.44 -12.43 26.13
CA TRP A 421 -17.85 -11.65 27.29
C TRP A 421 -16.73 -10.78 27.84
N GLY A 422 -17.03 -9.51 28.10
CA GLY A 422 -16.06 -8.51 28.55
C GLY A 422 -15.51 -7.61 27.44
N ILE A 423 -16.05 -7.71 26.21
CA ILE A 423 -15.69 -6.81 25.10
C ILE A 423 -15.89 -5.33 25.46
N GLY A 424 -16.86 -5.03 26.34
CA GLY A 424 -17.09 -3.67 26.85
C GLY A 424 -15.96 -3.12 27.72
N ASN A 425 -14.96 -3.92 28.07
CA ASN A 425 -13.75 -3.46 28.77
C ASN A 425 -12.71 -2.84 27.82
N LEU A 426 -12.87 -2.98 26.50
CA LEU A 426 -11.99 -2.38 25.49
C LEU A 426 -12.31 -0.89 25.29
N THR A 427 -12.18 -0.08 26.33
CA THR A 427 -12.66 1.31 26.36
C THR A 427 -11.90 2.27 25.43
N ASN A 428 -10.76 1.85 24.88
CA ASN A 428 -10.01 2.57 23.85
C ASN A 428 -10.43 2.20 22.42
N LEU A 429 -11.42 1.31 22.24
CA LEU A 429 -11.86 0.89 20.93
C LEU A 429 -12.59 2.03 20.21
N GLU A 430 -12.07 2.38 19.03
CA GLU A 430 -12.56 3.46 18.16
C GLU A 430 -13.31 2.90 16.94
N VAL A 431 -12.91 1.72 16.45
CA VAL A 431 -13.55 1.05 15.33
C VAL A 431 -13.86 -0.40 15.69
N LEU A 432 -15.13 -0.76 15.64
CA LEU A 432 -15.63 -2.11 15.85
C LEU A 432 -16.54 -2.51 14.69
N ARG A 433 -16.09 -3.41 13.82
CA ARG A 433 -16.85 -3.86 12.66
C ARG A 433 -17.09 -5.35 12.71
N GLY A 434 -18.29 -5.77 12.29
CA GLY A 434 -18.68 -7.19 12.31
C GLY A 434 -19.06 -7.70 13.70
N PHE A 435 -19.62 -6.86 14.57
CA PHE A 435 -20.13 -7.29 15.89
C PHE A 435 -21.19 -8.38 15.73
N ARG A 436 -21.16 -9.39 16.62
CA ARG A 436 -22.06 -10.54 16.61
C ARG A 436 -22.63 -10.76 18.01
N VAL A 437 -23.95 -10.84 18.09
CA VAL A 437 -24.68 -11.13 19.33
C VAL A 437 -25.27 -12.52 19.20
N GLU A 438 -25.07 -13.35 20.21
CA GLU A 438 -25.73 -14.65 20.24
C GLU A 438 -27.21 -14.48 20.58
N GLU A 439 -28.08 -15.21 19.87
CA GLU A 439 -29.53 -15.13 20.10
C GLU A 439 -30.01 -15.91 21.33
N ARG A 440 -29.20 -16.78 21.96
CA ARG A 440 -29.55 -17.51 23.21
C ARG A 440 -28.38 -18.32 23.80
N GLY A 441 -28.10 -18.15 25.10
CA GLY A 441 -27.69 -19.28 25.97
C GLY A 441 -26.23 -19.51 26.37
N LYS A 442 -25.19 -18.89 25.78
CA LYS A 442 -23.81 -19.06 26.30
C LYS A 442 -23.47 -18.05 27.39
N TRP A 443 -23.07 -18.56 28.56
CA TRP A 443 -22.65 -17.76 29.71
C TRP A 443 -21.44 -16.84 29.43
N ASN A 444 -20.63 -17.15 28.41
CA ASN A 444 -19.39 -16.45 28.07
C ASN A 444 -19.50 -15.56 26.82
N ALA A 445 -20.70 -15.28 26.31
CA ALA A 445 -20.92 -14.39 25.16
C ALA A 445 -21.17 -12.94 25.61
N ALA A 446 -20.74 -11.98 24.78
CA ALA A 446 -20.98 -10.57 25.02
C ALA A 446 -22.46 -10.22 24.83
N ARG A 447 -22.94 -9.30 25.65
CA ARG A 447 -24.31 -8.78 25.58
C ARG A 447 -24.32 -7.40 24.92
N MET A 448 -25.44 -7.03 24.30
CA MET A 448 -25.61 -5.70 23.67
C MET A 448 -25.36 -4.52 24.62
N ASN A 449 -25.62 -4.71 25.93
CA ASN A 449 -25.35 -3.66 26.92
C ASN A 449 -23.86 -3.37 27.12
N GLU A 450 -22.95 -4.27 26.74
CA GLU A 450 -21.51 -4.03 26.80
C GLU A 450 -21.06 -2.96 25.81
N LEU A 451 -21.77 -2.80 24.68
CA LEU A 451 -21.51 -1.72 23.71
C LEU A 451 -21.69 -0.34 24.34
N ARG A 452 -22.57 -0.20 25.35
CA ARG A 452 -22.77 1.09 26.05
C ARG A 452 -21.51 1.56 26.78
N ARG A 453 -20.58 0.65 27.08
CA ARG A 453 -19.30 0.98 27.73
C ARG A 453 -18.24 1.44 26.73
N LEU A 454 -18.46 1.23 25.43
CA LEU A 454 -17.56 1.60 24.34
C LEU A 454 -17.93 2.97 23.79
N THR A 455 -17.74 4.02 24.60
CA THR A 455 -18.15 5.40 24.25
C THR A 455 -17.26 6.08 23.22
N GLY A 456 -16.14 5.46 22.82
CA GLY A 456 -15.20 5.98 21.83
C GLY A 456 -15.43 5.50 20.39
N LEU A 457 -16.46 4.67 20.14
CA LEU A 457 -16.72 4.13 18.81
C LEU A 457 -17.13 5.24 17.83
N LYS A 458 -16.43 5.30 16.70
CA LYS A 458 -16.77 6.17 15.56
C LYS A 458 -17.84 5.45 14.71
N ASN A 459 -18.84 6.22 14.26
CA ASN A 459 -19.93 5.71 13.42
C ASN A 459 -19.45 5.27 12.04
#